data_AF-A0A8C5ZLL9-F1
#
_entry.id   AF-A0A8C5ZLL9-F1
#
_cell.length_a   1.000
_cell.length_b   1.000
_cell.length_c   1.000
_cell.angle_alpha   90.00
_cell.angle_beta   90.00
_cell.angle_gamma   90.00
#
_symmetry.space_group_name_H-M   'P 1'
#
loop_
_entity.id
_entity.type
_entity.pdbx_description
1 polymer ?
#
loop_
_entity_poly.entity_id
_entity_poly.type
_entity_poly.pdbx_seq_one_letter_code
_entity_poly.pdbx_strand_id
1 'polypeptide(L)'
;MNNYNLYYKVVSFFFFLADNAFTNIVNIPKTRQTFCKKCGEHQPHKVTQYKKGKDSLYAQGKRQYDRKQSGYGGQTKPIFRKKAKTTKKIVLRLECVEPNCRSKRMLAIKRCKHSELGGDKKRKGQVIQFLASLFVLL
;
A
#
# COMPACT_ATOMS: atom_id res chain seq x y z
N MET A 1 4.18 52.50 0.51
CA MET A 1 5.08 51.34 0.35
C MET A 1 4.28 50.05 0.18
N ASN A 2 3.92 49.77 -1.06
CA ASN A 2 3.60 48.49 -1.73
C ASN A 2 3.04 47.33 -0.90
N ASN A 3 1.74 47.40 -0.62
CA ASN A 3 0.88 46.30 -0.16
C ASN A 3 0.89 45.08 -1.13
N TYR A 4 1.17 45.32 -2.41
CA TYR A 4 1.31 44.29 -3.45
C TYR A 4 2.43 43.28 -3.18
N ASN A 5 3.56 43.72 -2.59
CA ASN A 5 4.72 42.85 -2.37
C ASN A 5 4.47 41.85 -1.22
N LEU A 6 3.63 42.23 -0.25
CA LEU A 6 3.18 41.34 0.82
C LEU A 6 2.17 40.31 0.29
N TYR A 7 1.29 40.70 -0.64
CA TYR A 7 0.35 39.79 -1.28
C TYR A 7 1.06 38.69 -2.09
N TYR A 8 2.06 39.03 -2.92
CA TYR A 8 2.86 38.01 -3.63
C TYR A 8 3.64 37.10 -2.68
N LYS A 9 4.16 37.63 -1.57
CA LYS A 9 4.85 36.82 -0.55
C LYS A 9 3.90 35.87 0.17
N VAL A 10 2.69 36.31 0.54
CA VAL A 10 1.69 35.50 1.24
C VAL A 10 1.07 34.45 0.31
N VAL A 11 0.80 34.77 -0.96
CA VAL A 11 0.31 33.83 -1.97
C VAL A 11 1.37 32.77 -2.29
N SER A 12 2.64 33.16 -2.44
CA SER A 12 3.76 32.23 -2.64
C SER A 12 3.97 31.31 -1.42
N PHE A 13 3.83 31.84 -0.20
CA PHE A 13 3.94 31.06 1.04
C PHE A 13 2.77 30.07 1.24
N PHE A 14 1.54 30.45 0.84
CA PHE A 14 0.39 29.54 0.84
C PHE A 14 0.52 28.41 -0.21
N PHE A 15 1.14 28.69 -1.37
CA PHE A 15 1.40 27.67 -2.38
C PHE A 15 2.42 26.62 -1.90
N PHE A 16 3.46 27.05 -1.18
CA PHE A 16 4.49 26.16 -0.65
C PHE A 16 3.98 25.17 0.42
N LEU A 17 2.93 25.52 1.16
CA LEU A 17 2.28 24.65 2.15
C LEU A 17 1.30 23.65 1.54
N ALA A 18 0.79 23.89 0.32
CA ALA A 18 -0.13 22.99 -0.37
C ALA A 18 0.58 21.77 -1.01
N ASP A 19 1.87 21.87 -1.32
CA ASP A 19 2.62 20.80 -2.00
C ASP A 19 3.10 19.67 -1.06
N ASN A 20 3.12 19.88 0.26
CA ASN A 20 3.53 18.83 1.21
C ASN A 20 2.38 17.90 1.66
N ALA A 21 1.15 18.17 1.21
CA ALA A 21 -0.03 17.34 1.49
C ALA A 21 -0.35 16.35 0.35
N PHE A 22 0.43 16.34 -0.73
CA PHE A 22 0.23 15.41 -1.84
C PHE A 22 0.80 14.02 -1.50
N THR A 23 -0.02 13.26 -0.76
CA THR A 23 -0.11 11.80 -0.78
C THR A 23 1.20 11.04 -1.07
N ASN A 24 1.83 10.49 -0.02
CA ASN A 24 2.87 9.47 -0.14
C ASN A 24 2.27 8.16 -0.69
N ILE A 25 1.91 8.16 -1.97
CA ILE A 25 1.41 7.02 -2.74
C ILE A 25 2.60 6.14 -3.10
N VAL A 26 2.56 4.88 -2.66
CA VAL A 26 3.56 3.88 -3.06
C VAL A 26 3.03 3.15 -4.29
N ASN A 27 3.68 3.36 -5.44
CA ASN A 27 3.38 2.63 -6.67
C ASN A 27 4.29 1.40 -6.79
N ILE A 28 3.71 0.21 -6.91
CA ILE A 28 4.41 -1.06 -7.11
C ILE A 28 4.12 -1.58 -8.54
N PRO A 29 5.13 -1.94 -9.35
CA PRO A 29 4.89 -2.47 -10.69
C PRO A 29 4.21 -3.84 -10.64
N LYS A 30 3.36 -4.14 -11.64
CA LYS A 30 2.66 -5.43 -11.78
C LYS A 30 3.60 -6.58 -12.18
N THR A 31 4.75 -6.25 -12.76
CA THR A 31 5.79 -7.20 -13.15
C THR A 31 7.14 -6.76 -12.59
N ARG A 32 7.96 -7.72 -12.13
CA ARG A 32 9.30 -7.45 -11.61
C ARG A 32 10.24 -8.59 -11.97
N GLN A 33 11.41 -8.27 -12.50
CA GLN A 33 12.52 -9.22 -12.66
C GLN A 33 13.17 -9.47 -11.30
N THR A 34 13.19 -10.72 -10.84
CA THR A 34 13.77 -11.09 -9.54
C THR A 34 14.17 -12.56 -9.51
N PHE A 35 15.11 -12.91 -8.65
CA PHE A 35 15.57 -14.27 -8.48
C PHE A 35 14.46 -15.25 -8.08
N CYS A 36 14.34 -16.34 -8.84
CA CYS A 36 13.46 -17.46 -8.55
C CYS A 36 14.26 -18.59 -7.89
N LYS A 37 13.88 -18.97 -6.66
CA LYS A 37 14.58 -20.05 -5.92
C LYS A 37 14.46 -21.43 -6.57
N LYS A 38 13.41 -21.68 -7.35
CA LYS A 38 13.20 -22.97 -8.02
C LYS A 38 13.95 -23.06 -9.36
N CYS A 39 13.98 -21.97 -10.13
CA CYS A 39 14.70 -21.94 -11.42
C CYS A 39 16.20 -21.69 -11.23
N GLY A 40 16.62 -21.10 -10.11
CA GLY A 40 18.03 -20.76 -9.87
C GLY A 40 18.50 -19.51 -10.62
N GLU A 41 17.59 -18.77 -11.26
CA GLU A 41 17.91 -17.62 -12.09
C GLU A 41 16.90 -16.46 -11.91
N HIS A 42 17.19 -15.31 -12.52
CA HIS A 42 16.30 -14.15 -12.50
C HIS A 42 15.23 -14.30 -13.57
N GLN A 43 13.97 -14.40 -13.13
CA GLN A 43 12.82 -14.55 -14.01
C GLN A 43 11.82 -13.42 -13.80
N PRO A 44 10.96 -13.13 -14.79
CA PRO A 44 9.88 -12.17 -14.60
C PRO A 44 8.85 -12.77 -13.65
N HIS A 45 8.48 -12.01 -12.63
CA HIS A 45 7.44 -12.38 -11.67
C HIS A 45 6.24 -11.46 -11.80
N LYS A 46 5.04 -12.05 -11.79
CA LYS A 46 3.77 -11.35 -11.63
C LYS A 46 3.61 -10.97 -10.16
N VAL A 47 3.39 -9.69 -9.92
CA VAL A 47 3.25 -9.11 -8.58
C VAL A 47 1.77 -8.93 -8.27
N THR A 48 1.33 -9.52 -7.16
CA THR A 48 -0.04 -9.36 -6.63
C THR A 48 -0.01 -9.00 -5.16
N GLN A 49 -1.06 -8.37 -4.64
CA GLN A 49 -1.19 -8.16 -3.20
C GLN A 49 -1.68 -9.45 -2.53
N TYR A 50 -1.01 -9.85 -1.46
CA TYR A 50 -1.48 -10.96 -0.63
C TYR A 50 -2.72 -10.55 0.16
N LYS A 51 -3.75 -11.40 0.10
CA LYS A 51 -4.93 -11.31 0.96
C LYS A 51 -4.94 -12.52 1.88
N LYS A 52 -5.25 -12.30 3.16
CA LYS A 52 -5.45 -13.38 4.11
C LYS A 52 -6.68 -14.20 3.66
N GLY A 53 -6.55 -15.53 3.61
CA GLY A 53 -7.67 -16.43 3.35
C GLY A 53 -8.67 -16.48 4.52
N LYS A 54 -9.79 -17.17 4.31
CA LYS A 54 -10.76 -17.50 5.36
C LYS A 54 -10.11 -18.42 6.39
N ASP A 55 -10.38 -18.16 7.68
CA ASP A 55 -9.88 -19.00 8.76
C ASP A 55 -10.61 -20.36 8.75
N SER A 56 -9.87 -21.46 8.93
CA SER A 56 -10.43 -22.81 8.97
C SER A 56 -11.06 -23.12 10.34
N LEU A 57 -12.25 -23.71 10.34
CA LEU A 57 -12.97 -24.12 11.55
C LEU A 57 -12.37 -25.37 12.21
N TYR A 58 -11.74 -26.24 11.40
CA TYR A 58 -11.20 -27.52 11.86
C TYR A 58 -9.76 -27.42 12.40
N ALA A 59 -9.16 -26.23 12.34
CA ALA A 59 -7.87 -25.97 12.97
C ALA A 59 -7.93 -26.30 14.47
N GLN A 60 -6.89 -26.96 15.00
CA GLN A 60 -6.86 -27.42 16.40
C GLN A 60 -7.19 -26.31 17.40
N GLY A 61 -6.61 -25.11 17.22
CA GLY A 61 -6.87 -23.97 18.09
C GLY A 61 -8.32 -23.48 18.05
N LYS A 62 -8.98 -23.54 16.88
CA LYS A 62 -10.38 -23.16 16.74
C LYS A 62 -11.30 -24.21 17.38
N ARG A 63 -11.06 -25.50 17.13
CA ARG A 63 -11.78 -26.61 17.80
C ARG A 63 -11.69 -26.51 19.33
N GLN A 64 -10.50 -26.24 19.85
CA GLN A 64 -10.28 -26.06 21.29
C GLN A 64 -10.99 -24.81 21.83
N TYR A 65 -10.95 -23.69 21.09
CA TYR A 65 -11.64 -22.46 21.46
C TYR A 65 -13.16 -22.66 21.53
N ASP A 66 -13.75 -23.31 20.53
CA ASP A 66 -15.20 -23.52 20.46
C ASP A 66 -15.68 -24.45 21.58
N ARG A 67 -14.93 -25.52 21.88
CA ARG A 67 -15.20 -26.39 23.04
C ARG A 67 -15.02 -25.66 24.37
N LYS A 68 -14.08 -24.71 24.47
CA LYS A 68 -13.91 -23.92 25.69
C LYS A 68 -15.04 -22.91 25.85
N GLN A 69 -15.55 -22.36 24.76
CA GLN A 69 -16.58 -21.32 24.75
C GLN A 69 -17.99 -21.88 24.97
N SER A 70 -18.23 -23.17 24.72
CA SER A 70 -19.54 -23.79 24.94
C SER A 70 -19.94 -23.83 26.41
N GLY A 71 -21.23 -23.65 26.70
CA GLY A 71 -21.78 -23.63 28.07
C GLY A 71 -21.97 -22.21 28.61
N TYR A 72 -22.09 -22.10 29.93
CA TYR A 72 -22.24 -20.81 30.64
C TYR A 72 -20.87 -20.24 31.06
N GLY A 73 -20.82 -18.95 31.40
CA GLY A 73 -19.59 -18.29 31.89
C GLY A 73 -19.01 -17.21 30.98
N GLY A 74 -19.70 -16.84 29.90
CA GLY A 74 -19.35 -15.69 29.08
C GLY A 74 -18.08 -15.89 28.23
N GLN A 75 -17.31 -14.82 28.03
CA GLN A 75 -16.16 -14.81 27.12
C GLN A 75 -14.91 -15.43 27.75
N THR A 76 -14.42 -16.55 27.20
CA THR A 76 -13.36 -17.36 27.84
C THR A 76 -11.91 -16.99 27.49
N LYS A 77 -11.71 -16.09 26.51
CA LYS A 77 -10.39 -15.61 26.05
C LYS A 77 -10.39 -14.09 25.86
N PRO A 78 -9.26 -13.41 26.11
CA PRO A 78 -9.19 -11.95 26.03
C PRO A 78 -9.36 -11.42 24.61
N ILE A 79 -10.09 -10.32 24.48
CA ILE A 79 -10.24 -9.55 23.23
C ILE A 79 -9.35 -8.31 23.32
N PHE A 80 -8.44 -8.14 22.36
CA PHE A 80 -7.55 -6.99 22.33
C PHE A 80 -8.27 -5.71 21.86
N ARG A 81 -8.50 -4.76 22.78
CA ARG A 81 -9.25 -3.51 22.53
C ARG A 81 -8.37 -2.31 22.12
N LYS A 82 -7.14 -2.20 22.63
CA LYS A 82 -6.29 -1.00 22.48
C LYS A 82 -5.40 -1.04 21.21
N LYS A 83 -5.99 -0.95 20.02
CA LYS A 83 -5.24 -0.98 18.74
C LYS A 83 -4.62 0.39 18.43
N ALA A 84 -3.28 0.47 18.49
CA ALA A 84 -2.55 1.71 18.17
C ALA A 84 -2.17 1.86 16.69
N LYS A 85 -2.01 0.77 15.93
CA LYS A 85 -1.53 0.83 14.54
C LYS A 85 -2.68 1.01 13.56
N THR A 86 -2.60 2.08 12.76
CA THR A 86 -3.59 2.42 11.72
C THR A 86 -3.35 1.71 10.39
N THR A 87 -2.08 1.41 10.07
CA THR A 87 -1.68 0.76 8.80
C THR A 87 -1.14 -0.65 9.02
N LYS A 88 -1.13 -1.46 7.96
CA LYS A 88 -0.58 -2.82 7.94
C LYS A 88 0.71 -2.85 7.11
N LYS A 89 1.54 -3.87 7.31
CA LYS A 89 2.62 -4.18 6.35
C LYS A 89 1.98 -4.87 5.16
N ILE A 90 2.26 -4.37 3.96
CA ILE A 90 1.74 -4.96 2.73
C ILE A 90 2.68 -6.09 2.32
N VAL A 91 2.11 -7.24 2.03
CA VAL A 91 2.85 -8.41 1.54
C VAL A 91 2.52 -8.58 0.07
N LEU A 92 3.54 -8.57 -0.77
CA LEU A 92 3.44 -8.90 -2.17
C LEU A 92 3.61 -10.40 -2.37
N ARG A 93 2.78 -10.97 -3.22
CA ARG A 93 2.92 -12.33 -3.74
C ARG A 93 3.52 -12.23 -5.13
N LEU A 94 4.74 -12.75 -5.26
CA LEU A 94 5.52 -12.84 -6.49
C LEU A 94 5.34 -14.23 -7.06
N GLU A 95 4.71 -14.34 -8.22
CA GLU A 95 4.50 -15.59 -8.94
C GLU A 95 5.41 -15.62 -10.17
N CYS A 96 6.26 -16.65 -10.26
CA CYS A 96 7.12 -16.84 -11.43
C CYS A 96 6.25 -17.07 -12.67
N VAL A 97 6.54 -16.35 -13.76
CA VAL A 97 5.81 -16.46 -15.04
C VAL A 97 6.13 -17.77 -15.75
N GLU A 98 7.31 -18.36 -15.49
CA GLU A 98 7.75 -19.60 -16.12
C GLU A 98 6.71 -20.73 -15.93
N PRO A 99 6.18 -21.33 -17.02
CA PRO A 99 5.05 -22.25 -16.97
C PRO A 99 5.34 -23.53 -16.18
N ASN A 100 6.61 -23.94 -16.15
CA ASN A 100 7.07 -25.14 -15.43
C ASN A 100 7.27 -24.90 -13.93
N CYS A 101 7.49 -23.65 -13.50
CA CYS A 101 7.87 -23.34 -12.13
C CYS A 101 6.67 -22.88 -11.29
N ARG A 102 5.94 -21.86 -11.77
CA ARG A 102 4.81 -21.16 -11.10
C ARG A 102 4.98 -20.97 -9.59
N SER A 103 6.21 -20.83 -9.13
CA SER A 103 6.53 -20.75 -7.71
C SER A 103 6.12 -19.40 -7.16
N LYS A 104 5.68 -19.40 -5.91
CA LYS A 104 5.14 -18.23 -5.23
C LYS A 104 6.04 -17.86 -4.08
N ARG A 105 6.45 -16.60 -4.01
CA ARG A 105 7.25 -16.02 -2.92
C ARG A 105 6.53 -14.83 -2.32
N MET A 106 6.55 -14.73 -0.98
CA MET A 106 6.02 -13.57 -0.27
C MET A 106 7.14 -12.57 0.03
N LEU A 107 6.88 -11.29 -0.24
CA LEU A 107 7.78 -10.19 0.08
C LEU A 107 7.03 -9.11 0.86
N ALA A 108 7.44 -8.86 2.11
CA ALA A 108 6.84 -7.82 2.93
C ALA A 108 7.52 -6.46 2.68
N ILE A 109 6.72 -5.42 2.44
CA ILE A 109 7.19 -4.03 2.35
C ILE A 109 6.98 -3.32 3.70
N LYS A 110 7.64 -2.16 3.87
CA LYS A 110 7.35 -1.21 4.96
C LYS A 110 5.86 -0.82 4.97
N ARG A 111 5.39 -0.28 6.11
CA ARG A 111 3.99 0.16 6.24
C ARG A 111 3.78 1.43 5.43
N CYS A 112 2.71 1.47 4.63
CA CYS A 112 2.29 2.63 3.88
C CYS A 112 0.78 2.86 4.08
N LYS A 113 0.31 4.10 3.90
CA LYS A 113 -1.11 4.46 4.02
C LYS A 113 -1.88 4.08 2.74
N HIS A 114 -1.31 4.39 1.58
CA HIS A 114 -1.88 4.07 0.28
C HIS A 114 -0.83 3.36 -0.59
N SER A 115 -1.24 2.28 -1.25
CA SER A 115 -0.41 1.54 -2.18
C SER A 115 -1.22 1.13 -3.40
N GLU A 116 -0.67 1.41 -4.58
CA GLU A 116 -1.27 1.06 -5.86
C GLU A 116 -0.40 0.02 -6.58
N LEU A 117 -1.04 -0.86 -7.34
CA LEU A 117 -0.36 -1.84 -8.19
C LEU A 117 -0.47 -1.43 -9.65
N GLY A 118 0.65 -0.98 -10.23
CA GLY A 118 0.77 -0.55 -11.61
C GLY A 118 0.01 0.74 -11.89
N GLY A 119 0.13 1.73 -11.01
CA GLY A 119 -0.31 3.09 -11.28
C GLY A 119 0.60 3.80 -12.28
N ASP A 120 0.21 5.00 -12.69
CA ASP A 120 0.95 5.78 -13.68
C ASP A 120 2.33 6.21 -13.17
N LYS A 121 3.32 6.15 -14.05
CA LYS A 121 4.66 6.67 -13.74
C LYS A 121 4.61 8.19 -13.76
N LYS A 122 5.11 8.82 -12.69
CA LYS A 122 5.24 10.28 -12.63
C LYS A 122 6.15 10.78 -13.76
N ARG A 123 5.68 11.72 -14.57
CA ARG A 123 6.47 12.40 -15.60
C ARG A 123 7.20 13.58 -14.96
N LYS A 124 8.45 13.82 -15.38
CA LYS A 124 9.25 14.96 -14.91
C LYS A 124 8.90 16.21 -15.75
N GLY A 125 8.80 17.37 -15.11
CA GLY A 125 8.63 18.66 -15.80
C GLY A 125 7.21 18.99 -16.29
N GLN A 126 6.20 18.19 -15.93
CA GLN A 126 4.81 18.54 -16.21
C GLN A 126 4.29 19.52 -15.17
N VAL A 127 3.79 20.65 -15.65
CA VAL A 127 3.06 21.61 -14.82
C VAL A 127 1.67 21.02 -14.54
N ILE A 128 1.25 21.06 -13.28
CA ILE A 128 -0.06 20.55 -12.86
C ILE A 128 -1.14 21.34 -13.61
N GLN A 129 -2.14 20.64 -14.15
CA GLN A 129 -3.14 21.14 -15.11
C GLN A 129 -3.81 22.47 -14.72
N PHE A 130 -3.91 22.77 -13.43
CA PHE A 130 -4.46 24.02 -12.89
C PHE A 130 -3.68 25.29 -13.29
N LEU A 131 -2.38 25.18 -13.59
CA LEU A 131 -1.57 26.33 -14.06
C LEU A 131 -1.67 26.56 -15.57
N ALA A 132 -2.07 25.55 -16.35
CA ALA A 132 -2.25 25.68 -17.79
C ALA A 132 -3.53 26.43 -18.15
N SER A 133 -4.60 26.26 -17.38
CA SER A 133 -5.88 26.97 -17.59
C SER A 133 -5.84 28.44 -17.21
N LEU A 134 -4.99 28.83 -16.25
CA LEU A 134 -4.82 30.24 -15.86
C LEU A 134 -3.99 31.04 -16.89
N PHE A 135 -3.12 30.37 -17.65
CA PHE A 135 -2.29 30.99 -18.67
C PHE A 135 -3.01 31.18 -20.02
N VAL A 136 -4.14 30.49 -20.23
CA VAL A 136 -4.97 30.63 -21.45
C VAL A 136 -6.13 31.61 -21.25
N LEU A 137 -6.43 31.99 -20.00
CA LEU A 137 -7.49 32.93 -19.64
C LEU A 137 -6.98 34.33 -19.26
N LEU A 138 -5.65 34.57 -19.38
CA LEU A 138 -5.01 35.89 -19.37
C LEU A 138 -4.61 36.25 -20.81
#